data_AF-A0A7R9LQP1-F1
#
_entry.id   AF-A0A7R9LQP1-F1
#
_cell.length_a   1.000
_cell.length_b   1.000
_cell.length_c   1.000
_cell.angle_alpha   90.00
_cell.angle_beta   90.00
_cell.angle_gamma   90.00
#
_symmetry.space_group_name_H-M   'P 1'
#
loop_
_entity.id
_entity.type
_entity.pdbx_description
1 polymer ?
#
loop_
_entity_poly.entity_id
_entity_poly.type
_entity_poly.pdbx_seq_one_letter_code
_entity_poly.pdbx_strand_id
1 'polypeptide(L)'
;MDDTFKSLVSGLLKTSVTDQSFESMTTRENQIKQLLRHRKCPKEGWDESTIELLVNRLSLMDSNNFVHNYGLGEREARFASQLVSRRHYRLGHGIGRSGDICELQPKAIGSSLLNVLTNSLVLDVIQSVGVPNTRSCFVVPMATGMSLTLCLLTLRHVRPNARFVIWSRIDQKSCFKCILTAGFIPVIIDTQMNDNKSLDTDFKTIEAKVKELGNEKIVCILSTTSCFAPRNADDLSSISKLCLQESIPHIVNNAYGIQSSKCMHLLETSSRVGRIDAFIQSTDKNFMVPVGGSIIAGFDTDFLNQISSTYAGRGASTPSLDVLMTLLHLGINGYKALLNERKENYNYLKEQMKTIANEFNVNVIDNKSNQISIAMTLNMFDNSSIDTTELGSMLFKRSISGARVVAIDDKRKTIGKYEFKNWGSHTDSYSDSYITAAAAIETHVKKDVSDVYNIYTTQAFFVQITTDALSKSLAPGDAIEFIPSILGMPDLPVWMHYKQLNSSHAAYLYGSPALNDDQDIDIEVIAINQYNYETSKDVMKFRVIQRESM
;
A
#
# COMPACT_ATOMS: atom_id res chain seq x y z
N MET A 1 -27.58 15.08 18.72
CA MET A 1 -28.95 14.58 18.87
C MET A 1 -29.87 15.75 19.15
N ASP A 2 -31.08 15.73 18.61
CA ASP A 2 -32.10 16.73 18.96
C ASP A 2 -32.55 16.47 20.42
N ASP A 3 -32.48 17.48 21.29
CA ASP A 3 -32.94 17.38 22.68
C ASP A 3 -34.41 16.95 22.74
N THR A 4 -35.18 17.25 21.69
CA THR A 4 -36.56 16.81 21.51
C THR A 4 -36.68 15.28 21.37
N PHE A 5 -35.79 14.63 20.60
CA PHE A 5 -35.81 13.17 20.45
C PHE A 5 -35.49 12.47 21.76
N LYS A 6 -34.46 12.96 22.47
CA LYS A 6 -34.10 12.45 23.80
C LYS A 6 -35.28 12.57 24.76
N SER A 7 -35.93 13.74 24.80
CA SER A 7 -37.11 13.98 25.64
C SER A 7 -38.28 13.03 25.33
N LEU A 8 -38.57 12.78 24.05
CA LEU A 8 -39.67 11.90 23.64
C LEU A 8 -39.42 10.44 24.06
N VAL A 9 -38.21 9.93 23.88
CA VAL A 9 -37.86 8.56 24.27
C VAL A 9 -37.84 8.38 25.79
N SER A 10 -37.32 9.36 26.53
CA SER A 10 -37.34 9.32 28.00
C SER A 10 -38.75 9.45 28.59
N GLY A 11 -39.74 9.92 27.82
CA GLY A 11 -41.16 9.86 28.18
C GLY A 11 -41.79 8.47 27.99
N LEU A 12 -41.17 7.60 27.21
CA LEU A 12 -41.66 6.24 26.91
C LEU A 12 -40.93 5.15 27.70
N LEU A 13 -39.69 5.40 28.12
CA LEU A 13 -38.80 4.43 28.76
C LEU A 13 -38.23 4.98 30.07
N LYS A 14 -37.73 4.09 30.93
CA LYS A 14 -37.08 4.51 32.19
C LYS A 14 -35.87 5.39 31.92
N THR A 15 -35.89 6.61 32.47
CA THR A 15 -34.92 7.67 32.21
C THR A 15 -33.48 7.24 32.46
N SER A 16 -33.21 6.56 33.59
CA SER A 16 -31.87 6.11 33.98
C SER A 16 -31.21 5.14 32.99
N VAL A 17 -32.00 4.32 32.29
CA VAL A 17 -31.49 3.37 31.28
C VAL A 17 -31.30 4.07 29.93
N THR A 18 -32.18 5.03 29.61
CA THR A 18 -32.08 5.81 28.36
C THR A 18 -30.90 6.78 28.36
N ASP A 19 -30.55 7.37 29.51
CA ASP A 19 -29.46 8.34 29.59
C ASP A 19 -28.11 7.73 29.19
N GLN A 20 -27.78 6.54 29.71
CA GLN A 20 -26.56 5.83 29.34
C GLN A 20 -26.50 5.54 27.82
N SER A 21 -27.63 5.19 27.22
CA SER A 21 -27.72 4.94 25.77
C SER A 21 -27.44 6.22 24.97
N PHE A 22 -28.00 7.36 25.41
CA PHE A 22 -27.80 8.66 24.78
C PHE A 22 -26.38 9.20 24.96
N GLU A 23 -25.74 8.95 26.09
CA GLU A 23 -24.34 9.28 26.33
C GLU A 23 -23.41 8.50 25.38
N SER A 24 -23.66 7.20 25.20
CA SER A 24 -22.93 6.37 24.23
C SER A 24 -23.05 6.90 22.80
N MET A 25 -24.27 7.26 22.36
CA MET A 25 -24.47 7.88 21.04
C MET A 25 -23.77 9.24 20.91
N THR A 26 -23.82 10.06 21.96
CA THR A 26 -23.16 11.38 22.00
C THR A 26 -21.65 11.25 21.84
N THR A 27 -21.05 10.18 22.35
CA THR A 27 -19.62 9.89 22.20
C THR A 27 -19.22 9.75 20.72
N ARG A 28 -20.00 8.99 19.94
CA ARG A 28 -19.80 8.83 18.48
C ARG A 28 -20.00 10.15 17.73
N GLU A 29 -21.02 10.92 18.11
CA GLU A 29 -21.24 12.24 17.53
C GLU A 29 -20.08 13.21 17.83
N ASN A 30 -19.51 13.13 19.02
CA ASN A 30 -18.37 13.95 19.41
C ASN A 30 -17.14 13.60 18.57
N GLN A 31 -16.86 12.32 18.28
CA GLN A 31 -15.78 11.92 17.37
C GLN A 31 -15.95 12.56 15.98
N ILE A 32 -17.17 12.51 15.41
CA ILE A 32 -17.48 13.15 14.13
C ILE A 32 -17.29 14.67 14.20
N LYS A 33 -17.77 15.32 15.27
CA LYS A 33 -17.56 16.77 15.47
C LYS A 33 -16.08 17.13 15.56
N GLN A 34 -15.27 16.32 16.24
CA GLN A 34 -13.82 16.53 16.33
C GLN A 34 -13.15 16.40 14.97
N LEU A 35 -13.51 15.39 14.17
CA LEU A 35 -13.03 15.24 12.80
C LEU A 35 -13.38 16.47 11.96
N LEU A 36 -14.62 16.94 11.99
CA LEU A 36 -15.05 18.11 11.20
C LEU A 36 -14.36 19.41 11.63
N ARG A 37 -14.10 19.58 12.93
CA ARG A 37 -13.42 20.77 13.48
C ARG A 37 -11.93 20.80 13.15
N HIS A 38 -11.24 19.68 13.39
CA HIS A 38 -9.79 19.63 13.29
C HIS A 38 -9.30 19.18 11.92
N ARG A 39 -10.09 18.36 11.21
CA ARG A 39 -9.75 17.77 9.91
C ARG A 39 -8.41 17.03 9.93
N LYS A 40 -8.17 16.33 11.05
CA LYS A 40 -6.98 15.53 11.32
C LYS A 40 -7.33 14.08 11.54
N CYS A 41 -6.36 13.20 11.28
CA CYS A 41 -6.55 11.78 11.48
C CYS A 41 -6.80 11.55 12.98
N PRO A 42 -7.81 10.74 13.37
CA PRO A 42 -8.01 10.44 14.78
C PRO A 42 -6.78 9.74 15.33
N LYS A 43 -6.48 9.96 16.62
CA LYS A 43 -5.32 9.32 17.27
C LYS A 43 -5.42 7.81 17.19
N GLU A 44 -6.55 7.30 17.67
CA GLU A 44 -6.95 5.89 17.61
C GLU A 44 -8.00 5.67 16.53
N GLY A 45 -8.00 4.47 15.99
CA GLY A 45 -8.99 3.98 15.05
C GLY A 45 -10.43 4.08 15.57
N TRP A 46 -11.36 4.38 14.68
CA TRP A 46 -12.79 4.32 14.95
C TRP A 46 -13.31 2.91 14.69
N ASP A 47 -14.32 2.51 15.46
CA ASP A 47 -15.06 1.29 15.16
C ASP A 47 -15.93 1.46 13.91
N GLU A 48 -16.25 0.34 13.25
CA GLU A 48 -16.97 0.31 11.98
C GLU A 48 -18.30 1.07 12.05
N SER A 49 -19.05 0.94 13.16
CA SER A 49 -20.34 1.62 13.30
C SER A 49 -20.21 3.14 13.32
N THR A 50 -19.11 3.70 13.85
CA THR A 50 -18.88 5.16 13.81
C THR A 50 -18.53 5.61 12.40
N ILE A 51 -17.71 4.83 11.68
CA ILE A 51 -17.33 5.12 10.29
C ILE A 51 -18.57 5.08 9.40
N GLU A 52 -19.38 4.03 9.49
CA GLU A 52 -20.63 3.91 8.73
C GLU A 52 -21.62 5.02 9.08
N LEU A 53 -21.72 5.41 10.35
CA LEU A 53 -22.56 6.54 10.76
C LEU A 53 -22.14 7.84 10.05
N LEU A 54 -20.84 8.12 9.96
CA LEU A 54 -20.33 9.27 9.23
C LEU A 54 -20.65 9.16 7.74
N VAL A 55 -20.30 8.05 7.09
CA VAL A 55 -20.47 7.86 5.65
C VAL A 55 -21.94 7.92 5.25
N ASN A 56 -22.84 7.33 6.05
CA ASN A 56 -24.29 7.43 5.83
C ASN A 56 -24.80 8.86 6.01
N ARG A 57 -24.30 9.62 6.99
CA ARG A 57 -24.66 11.05 7.12
C ARG A 57 -24.21 11.85 5.90
N LEU A 58 -23.00 11.61 5.40
CA LEU A 58 -22.51 12.24 4.18
C LEU A 58 -23.37 11.87 2.98
N SER A 59 -23.71 10.60 2.77
CA SER A 59 -24.50 10.19 1.62
C SER A 59 -25.91 10.81 1.60
N LEU A 60 -26.54 10.96 2.77
CA LEU A 60 -27.85 11.63 2.89
C LEU A 60 -27.81 13.13 2.56
N MET A 61 -26.64 13.75 2.50
CA MET A 61 -26.46 15.14 2.09
C MET A 61 -26.37 15.32 0.56
N ASP A 62 -26.27 14.23 -0.21
CA ASP A 62 -26.29 14.29 -1.67
C ASP A 62 -27.74 14.31 -2.19
N SER A 63 -27.99 15.15 -3.20
CA SER A 63 -29.36 15.45 -3.65
C SER A 63 -30.11 14.22 -4.17
N ASN A 64 -29.40 13.23 -4.73
CA ASN A 64 -29.97 11.96 -5.18
C ASN A 64 -30.52 11.08 -4.06
N ASN A 65 -30.26 11.41 -2.79
CA ASN A 65 -30.75 10.70 -1.62
C ASN A 65 -31.79 11.51 -0.82
N PHE A 66 -32.17 12.71 -1.28
CA PHE A 66 -33.22 13.49 -0.60
C PHE A 66 -34.60 12.84 -0.81
N VAL A 67 -35.42 12.86 0.24
CA VAL A 67 -36.77 12.26 0.24
C VAL A 67 -37.67 12.90 -0.83
N HIS A 68 -37.55 14.21 -1.01
CA HIS A 68 -38.34 14.99 -1.98
C HIS A 68 -37.43 15.57 -3.08
N ASN A 69 -36.84 14.69 -3.90
CA ASN A 69 -36.05 15.07 -5.08
C ASN A 69 -36.78 14.67 -6.38
N TYR A 70 -36.89 15.62 -7.30
CA TYR A 70 -37.35 15.37 -8.67
C TYR A 70 -36.23 15.73 -9.66
N GLY A 71 -35.35 14.78 -9.93
CA GLY A 71 -34.25 14.98 -10.87
C GLY A 71 -34.75 14.95 -12.31
N LEU A 72 -34.86 16.13 -12.95
CA LEU A 72 -35.23 16.28 -14.36
C LEU A 72 -34.02 16.40 -15.30
N GLY A 73 -32.80 16.39 -14.75
CA GLY A 73 -31.56 16.45 -15.52
C GLY A 73 -31.13 15.11 -16.12
N GLU A 74 -30.11 15.19 -16.96
CA GLU A 74 -29.42 14.05 -17.56
C GLU A 74 -28.50 13.34 -16.58
N ARG A 75 -27.95 14.07 -15.59
CA ARG A 75 -26.99 13.55 -14.60
C ARG A 75 -27.48 13.70 -13.16
N GLU A 76 -28.46 12.86 -12.81
CA GLU A 76 -29.15 12.86 -11.50
C GLU A 76 -28.74 11.69 -10.58
N ALA A 77 -27.61 11.02 -10.88
CA ALA A 77 -27.06 9.93 -10.07
C ALA A 77 -28.07 8.80 -9.74
N ARG A 78 -28.95 8.48 -10.71
CA ARG A 78 -29.92 7.38 -10.59
C ARG A 78 -29.20 6.04 -10.64
N PHE A 79 -29.49 5.15 -9.69
CA PHE A 79 -28.96 3.78 -9.66
C PHE A 79 -29.99 2.77 -10.15
N ALA A 80 -29.64 1.96 -11.15
CA ALA A 80 -30.48 0.84 -11.59
C ALA A 80 -30.32 -0.39 -10.67
N SER A 81 -29.09 -0.70 -10.25
CA SER A 81 -28.79 -1.85 -9.38
C SER A 81 -28.63 -1.44 -7.92
N GLN A 82 -29.37 -2.10 -7.04
CA GLN A 82 -29.25 -1.89 -5.59
C GLN A 82 -27.92 -2.40 -5.02
N LEU A 83 -27.30 -3.41 -5.64
CA LEU A 83 -25.95 -3.85 -5.25
C LEU A 83 -24.93 -2.75 -5.49
N VAL A 84 -25.03 -2.06 -6.64
CA VAL A 84 -24.16 -0.93 -6.97
C VAL A 84 -24.41 0.25 -6.04
N SER A 85 -25.68 0.57 -5.75
CA SER A 85 -26.01 1.66 -4.84
C SER A 85 -25.46 1.41 -3.43
N ARG A 86 -25.66 0.21 -2.87
CA ARG A 86 -25.23 -0.14 -1.51
C ARG A 86 -23.70 -0.17 -1.35
N ARG A 87 -22.98 -0.80 -2.28
CA ARG A 87 -21.50 -0.89 -2.19
C ARG A 87 -20.78 0.47 -2.28
N HIS A 88 -21.46 1.50 -2.78
CA HIS A 88 -20.95 2.87 -2.87
C HIS A 88 -21.58 3.78 -1.81
N TYR A 89 -22.25 3.23 -0.78
CA TYR A 89 -22.97 4.00 0.24
C TYR A 89 -23.93 5.05 -0.35
N ARG A 90 -24.49 4.78 -1.54
CA ARG A 90 -25.37 5.69 -2.31
C ARG A 90 -24.75 7.02 -2.76
N LEU A 91 -23.42 7.13 -2.75
CA LEU A 91 -22.67 8.27 -3.28
C LEU A 91 -22.54 8.16 -4.80
N GLY A 92 -23.47 8.75 -5.55
CA GLY A 92 -23.57 8.56 -7.02
C GLY A 92 -23.05 9.70 -7.89
N HIS A 93 -22.80 10.88 -7.33
CA HIS A 93 -22.47 12.08 -8.11
C HIS A 93 -20.97 12.26 -8.44
N GLY A 94 -20.09 11.50 -7.77
CA GLY A 94 -18.64 11.64 -7.85
C GLY A 94 -18.13 12.88 -7.11
N ILE A 95 -16.87 13.25 -7.38
CA ILE A 95 -16.20 14.44 -6.83
C ILE A 95 -15.95 15.49 -7.91
N GLY A 96 -15.87 16.74 -7.48
CA GLY A 96 -15.54 17.88 -8.34
C GLY A 96 -16.68 18.36 -9.25
N ARG A 97 -16.30 19.27 -10.14
CA ARG A 97 -17.14 19.86 -11.18
C ARG A 97 -16.46 19.75 -12.54
N SER A 98 -17.10 20.29 -13.57
CA SER A 98 -16.61 20.20 -14.95
C SER A 98 -15.23 20.84 -15.16
N GLY A 99 -14.90 21.87 -14.38
CA GLY A 99 -13.64 22.62 -14.52
C GLY A 99 -12.58 22.37 -13.44
N ASP A 100 -12.91 21.68 -12.36
CA ASP A 100 -11.95 21.38 -11.29
C ASP A 100 -12.42 20.19 -10.43
N ILE A 101 -11.51 19.24 -10.21
CA ILE A 101 -11.76 18.00 -9.46
C ILE A 101 -11.95 18.21 -7.95
N CYS A 102 -11.46 19.33 -7.42
CA CYS A 102 -11.53 19.72 -6.01
C CYS A 102 -12.67 20.70 -5.71
N GLU A 103 -13.40 21.18 -6.71
CA GLU A 103 -14.50 22.14 -6.52
C GLU A 103 -15.73 21.50 -5.87
N LEU A 104 -16.40 22.26 -4.99
CA LEU A 104 -17.66 21.89 -4.35
C LEU A 104 -18.74 21.57 -5.40
N GLN A 105 -19.42 20.43 -5.27
CA GLN A 105 -20.54 20.05 -6.12
C GLN A 105 -21.89 20.39 -5.44
N PRO A 106 -22.68 21.37 -5.95
CA PRO A 106 -23.95 21.75 -5.32
C PRO A 106 -24.98 20.62 -5.22
N LYS A 107 -24.97 19.68 -6.19
CA LYS A 107 -25.84 18.48 -6.15
C LYS A 107 -25.36 17.39 -5.19
N ALA A 108 -24.15 17.50 -4.66
CA ALA A 108 -23.47 16.45 -3.93
C ALA A 108 -22.59 17.02 -2.80
N ILE A 109 -23.23 17.71 -1.86
CA ILE A 109 -22.53 18.35 -0.72
C ILE A 109 -21.86 17.29 0.15
N GLY A 110 -22.48 16.13 0.31
CA GLY A 110 -21.92 14.98 1.03
C GLY A 110 -20.66 14.44 0.39
N SER A 111 -20.71 14.13 -0.91
CA SER A 111 -19.53 13.70 -1.68
C SER A 111 -18.42 14.75 -1.69
N SER A 112 -18.78 16.03 -1.71
CA SER A 112 -17.80 17.12 -1.65
C SER A 112 -17.12 17.22 -0.28
N LEU A 113 -17.89 17.13 0.81
CA LEU A 113 -17.37 17.11 2.17
C LEU A 113 -16.51 15.87 2.42
N LEU A 114 -16.92 14.71 1.91
CA LEU A 114 -16.10 13.49 1.91
C LEU A 114 -14.72 13.77 1.30
N ASN A 115 -14.68 14.34 0.10
CA ASN A 115 -13.42 14.64 -0.60
C ASN A 115 -12.53 15.62 0.19
N VAL A 116 -13.12 16.67 0.78
CA VAL A 116 -12.40 17.65 1.62
C VAL A 116 -11.80 16.97 2.85
N LEU A 117 -12.57 16.10 3.52
CA LEU A 117 -12.10 15.35 4.67
C LEU A 117 -10.97 14.39 4.28
N THR A 118 -11.13 13.61 3.20
CA THR A 118 -10.08 12.70 2.72
C THR A 118 -8.79 13.44 2.43
N ASN A 119 -8.85 14.55 1.67
CA ASN A 119 -7.66 15.34 1.33
C ASN A 119 -6.97 15.90 2.58
N SER A 120 -7.75 16.33 3.58
CA SER A 120 -7.21 16.83 4.85
C SER A 120 -6.54 15.73 5.67
N LEU A 121 -7.15 14.53 5.75
CA LEU A 121 -6.57 13.40 6.46
C LEU A 121 -5.29 12.90 5.80
N VAL A 122 -5.27 12.81 4.47
CA VAL A 122 -4.07 12.44 3.71
C VAL A 122 -2.96 13.46 3.94
N LEU A 123 -3.27 14.76 3.94
CA LEU A 123 -2.30 15.80 4.23
C LEU A 123 -1.70 15.65 5.64
N ASP A 124 -2.56 15.45 6.65
CA ASP A 124 -2.14 15.26 8.04
C ASP A 124 -1.26 14.00 8.19
N VAL A 125 -1.56 12.91 7.46
CA VAL A 125 -0.71 11.72 7.41
C VAL A 125 0.64 12.03 6.76
N ILE A 126 0.67 12.63 5.57
CA ILE A 126 1.92 12.99 4.87
C ILE A 126 2.83 13.85 5.75
N GLN A 127 2.25 14.85 6.41
CA GLN A 127 2.96 15.73 7.34
C GLN A 127 3.48 14.95 8.56
N SER A 128 2.66 14.05 9.11
CA SER A 128 2.98 13.27 10.31
C SER A 128 4.03 12.18 10.10
N VAL A 129 4.17 11.65 8.87
CA VAL A 129 5.06 10.50 8.58
C VAL A 129 6.37 10.87 7.90
N GLY A 130 6.59 12.14 7.55
CA GLY A 130 7.93 12.60 7.21
C GLY A 130 8.07 13.86 6.36
N VAL A 131 6.97 14.48 5.87
CA VAL A 131 7.03 15.72 5.07
C VAL A 131 6.19 16.84 5.70
N PRO A 132 6.56 17.32 6.90
CA PRO A 132 5.77 18.30 7.66
C PRO A 132 5.56 19.64 6.93
N ASN A 133 6.42 20.01 5.98
CA ASN A 133 6.26 21.26 5.23
C ASN A 133 5.36 21.14 3.99
N THR A 134 4.77 19.97 3.72
CA THR A 134 3.77 19.81 2.65
C THR A 134 2.65 20.81 2.86
N ARG A 135 2.34 21.63 1.85
CA ARG A 135 1.35 22.70 1.96
C ARG A 135 -0.04 22.27 1.52
N SER A 136 -0.11 21.44 0.47
CA SER A 136 -1.38 20.99 -0.10
C SER A 136 -1.23 19.59 -0.70
N CYS A 137 -2.33 18.84 -0.70
CA CYS A 137 -2.47 17.63 -1.49
C CYS A 137 -3.94 17.35 -1.81
N PHE A 138 -4.17 16.55 -2.84
CA PHE A 138 -5.49 16.03 -3.13
C PHE A 138 -5.43 14.60 -3.68
N VAL A 139 -6.45 13.81 -3.37
CA VAL A 139 -6.69 12.50 -3.96
C VAL A 139 -7.30 12.68 -5.34
N VAL A 140 -6.75 11.98 -6.32
CA VAL A 140 -7.25 11.94 -7.69
C VAL A 140 -7.59 10.49 -8.06
N PRO A 141 -8.77 10.23 -8.67
CA PRO A 141 -9.21 8.87 -8.98
C PRO A 141 -8.57 8.36 -10.28
N MET A 142 -7.24 8.38 -10.29
CA MET A 142 -6.40 7.86 -11.35
C MET A 142 -5.18 7.18 -10.72
N ALA A 143 -4.66 6.15 -11.37
CA ALA A 143 -3.39 5.54 -10.96
C ALA A 143 -2.22 6.54 -11.11
N THR A 144 -1.14 6.33 -10.35
CA THR A 144 0.04 7.22 -10.28
C THR A 144 0.56 7.68 -11.65
N GLY A 145 0.62 6.80 -12.66
CA GLY A 145 1.09 7.18 -13.99
C GLY A 145 0.19 8.19 -14.71
N MET A 146 -1.13 8.09 -14.55
CA MET A 146 -2.05 9.07 -15.11
C MET A 146 -2.04 10.38 -14.34
N SER A 147 -1.74 10.35 -13.04
CA SER A 147 -1.56 11.55 -12.22
C SER A 147 -0.24 12.27 -12.53
N LEU A 148 0.83 11.53 -12.81
CA LEU A 148 2.04 12.10 -13.42
C LEU A 148 1.72 12.73 -14.77
N THR A 149 0.89 12.08 -15.60
CA THR A 149 0.43 12.66 -16.88
C THR A 149 -0.31 13.98 -16.65
N LEU A 150 -1.19 14.05 -15.65
CA LEU A 150 -1.92 15.28 -15.30
C LEU A 150 -0.98 16.42 -14.90
N CYS A 151 0.05 16.13 -14.10
CA CYS A 151 1.08 17.10 -13.73
C CYS A 151 1.83 17.62 -14.98
N LEU A 152 2.22 16.70 -15.88
CA LEU A 152 2.90 17.04 -17.13
C LEU A 152 2.01 17.88 -18.07
N LEU A 153 0.72 17.55 -18.18
CA LEU A 153 -0.24 18.34 -18.96
C LEU A 153 -0.43 19.75 -18.38
N THR A 154 -0.44 19.87 -17.05
CA THR A 154 -0.47 21.19 -16.39
C THR A 154 0.77 22.00 -16.78
N LEU A 155 1.96 21.39 -16.70
CA LEU A 155 3.22 22.03 -17.09
C LEU A 155 3.29 22.40 -18.58
N ARG A 156 2.54 21.73 -19.47
CA ARG A 156 2.43 22.14 -20.88
C ARG A 156 1.90 23.56 -21.02
N HIS A 157 0.90 23.92 -20.22
CA HIS A 157 0.30 25.25 -20.25
C HIS A 157 1.25 26.30 -19.66
N VAL A 158 1.99 25.93 -18.61
CA VAL A 158 2.99 26.79 -17.96
C VAL A 158 4.24 26.98 -18.84
N ARG A 159 4.63 25.95 -19.61
CA ARG A 159 5.85 25.92 -20.44
C ARG A 159 5.52 25.49 -21.88
N PRO A 160 4.85 26.33 -22.68
CA PRO A 160 4.33 25.95 -24.00
C PRO A 160 5.42 25.60 -25.03
N ASN A 161 6.64 26.07 -24.84
CA ASN A 161 7.79 25.77 -25.71
C ASN A 161 8.55 24.50 -25.30
N ALA A 162 8.28 23.97 -24.10
CA ALA A 162 8.97 22.79 -23.60
C ALA A 162 8.45 21.50 -24.24
N ARG A 163 9.37 20.58 -24.54
CA ARG A 163 9.09 19.30 -25.19
C ARG A 163 9.74 18.10 -24.51
N PHE A 164 10.80 18.33 -23.73
CA PHE A 164 11.62 17.27 -23.15
C PHE A 164 11.32 17.05 -21.67
N VAL A 165 11.19 15.80 -21.26
CA VAL A 165 11.18 15.42 -19.84
C VAL A 165 12.47 14.66 -19.56
N ILE A 166 13.35 15.24 -18.74
CA ILE A 166 14.55 14.53 -18.29
C ILE A 166 14.12 13.52 -17.24
N TRP A 167 14.44 12.25 -17.47
CA TRP A 167 13.93 11.16 -16.66
C TRP A 167 15.06 10.24 -16.21
N SER A 168 15.26 10.16 -14.90
CA SER A 168 16.17 9.18 -14.29
C SER A 168 15.55 7.80 -14.41
N ARG A 169 16.22 6.91 -15.15
CA ARG A 169 15.68 5.62 -15.57
C ARG A 169 15.22 4.78 -14.39
N ILE A 170 14.01 4.24 -14.53
CA ILE A 170 13.42 3.21 -13.68
C ILE A 170 12.55 2.32 -14.57
N ASP A 171 12.83 1.02 -14.59
CA ASP A 171 12.22 0.08 -15.53
C ASP A 171 10.82 -0.36 -15.06
N GLN A 172 9.91 0.61 -15.11
CA GLN A 172 8.48 0.49 -14.81
C GLN A 172 7.70 1.20 -15.92
N LYS A 173 6.81 0.46 -16.59
CA LYS A 173 6.19 0.94 -17.83
C LYS A 173 5.31 2.17 -17.63
N SER A 174 4.63 2.29 -16.51
CA SER A 174 3.64 3.36 -16.27
C SER A 174 4.27 4.73 -16.09
N CYS A 175 5.38 4.84 -15.37
CA CYS A 175 6.08 6.12 -15.16
C CYS A 175 6.90 6.55 -16.39
N PHE A 176 7.24 5.62 -17.30
CA PHE A 176 7.75 5.98 -18.62
C PHE A 176 6.62 6.40 -19.57
N LYS A 177 5.54 5.60 -19.62
CA LYS A 177 4.38 5.88 -20.48
C LYS A 177 3.69 7.20 -20.17
N CYS A 178 3.72 7.69 -18.93
CA CYS A 178 3.09 8.98 -18.61
C CYS A 178 3.67 10.15 -19.42
N ILE A 179 4.97 10.12 -19.71
CA ILE A 179 5.65 11.12 -20.54
C ILE A 179 5.11 11.07 -21.97
N LEU A 180 5.00 9.86 -22.52
CA LEU A 180 4.49 9.64 -23.88
C LEU A 180 3.00 9.98 -23.99
N THR A 181 2.19 9.55 -23.02
CA THR A 181 0.76 9.84 -22.96
C THR A 181 0.51 11.33 -22.85
N ALA A 182 1.32 12.05 -22.07
CA ALA A 182 1.24 13.49 -22.02
C ALA A 182 1.56 14.09 -23.39
N GLY A 183 2.40 13.46 -24.22
CA GLY A 183 2.80 13.92 -25.55
C GLY A 183 4.19 14.60 -25.56
N PHE A 184 5.06 14.23 -24.62
CA PHE A 184 6.42 14.75 -24.50
C PHE A 184 7.48 13.73 -24.94
N ILE A 185 8.71 14.22 -25.09
CA ILE A 185 9.87 13.43 -25.48
C ILE A 185 10.69 13.11 -24.23
N PRO A 186 10.73 11.84 -23.77
CA PRO A 186 11.61 11.45 -22.67
C PRO A 186 13.08 11.56 -23.09
N VAL A 187 13.88 12.19 -22.24
CA VAL A 187 15.34 12.16 -22.26
C VAL A 187 15.75 11.19 -21.16
N ILE A 188 16.08 9.97 -21.57
CA ILE A 188 16.34 8.84 -20.67
C ILE A 188 17.77 8.95 -20.16
N ILE A 189 17.93 8.99 -18.85
CA ILE A 189 19.24 8.98 -18.18
C ILE A 189 19.37 7.66 -17.43
N ASP A 190 20.28 6.79 -17.88
CA ASP A 190 20.58 5.54 -17.19
C ASP A 190 21.10 5.79 -15.77
N THR A 191 20.84 4.87 -14.86
CA THR A 191 21.43 4.91 -13.52
C THR A 191 22.89 4.47 -13.55
N GLN A 192 23.71 5.02 -12.65
CA GLN A 192 25.11 4.65 -12.50
C GLN A 192 25.29 3.59 -11.40
N MET A 193 26.10 2.57 -11.65
CA MET A 193 26.44 1.56 -10.65
C MET A 193 27.52 2.07 -9.71
N ASN A 194 27.32 1.86 -8.40
CA ASN A 194 28.31 2.15 -7.37
C ASN A 194 29.07 0.89 -6.94
N ASP A 195 30.07 1.07 -6.08
CA ASP A 195 30.96 0.00 -5.61
C ASP A 195 30.24 -1.18 -4.93
N ASN A 196 29.01 -0.95 -4.43
CA ASN A 196 28.20 -1.99 -3.78
C ASN A 196 27.25 -2.71 -4.76
N LYS A 197 27.44 -2.55 -6.08
CA LYS A 197 26.54 -3.02 -7.14
C LYS A 197 25.12 -2.43 -7.09
N SER A 198 24.87 -1.42 -6.26
CA SER A 198 23.59 -0.70 -6.26
C SER A 198 23.62 0.44 -7.30
N LEU A 199 22.44 0.88 -7.74
CA LEU A 199 22.30 1.87 -8.81
C LEU A 199 21.81 3.21 -8.27
N ASP A 200 22.60 4.25 -8.48
CA ASP A 200 22.34 5.62 -8.06
C ASP A 200 22.03 6.54 -9.26
N THR A 201 21.57 7.75 -8.98
CA THR A 201 21.35 8.79 -10.00
C THR A 201 22.66 9.17 -10.67
N ASP A 202 22.68 9.19 -12.01
CA ASP A 202 23.76 9.85 -12.75
C ASP A 202 23.48 11.36 -12.85
N PHE A 203 23.80 12.07 -11.76
CA PHE A 203 23.59 13.51 -11.67
C PHE A 203 24.41 14.28 -12.71
N LYS A 204 25.60 13.80 -13.08
CA LYS A 204 26.48 14.46 -14.05
C LYS A 204 25.82 14.48 -15.43
N THR A 205 25.24 13.36 -15.86
CA THR A 205 24.56 13.28 -17.14
C THR A 205 23.24 14.08 -17.14
N ILE A 206 22.52 14.12 -16.02
CA ILE A 206 21.36 15.04 -15.85
C ILE A 206 21.80 16.49 -16.07
N GLU A 207 22.84 16.95 -15.37
CA GLU A 207 23.33 18.32 -15.47
C GLU A 207 23.81 18.66 -16.90
N ALA A 208 24.54 17.73 -17.54
CA ALA A 208 24.98 17.89 -18.91
C ALA A 208 23.80 18.01 -19.89
N LYS A 209 22.74 17.22 -19.72
CA LYS A 209 21.53 17.30 -20.56
C LYS A 209 20.71 18.55 -20.33
N VAL A 210 20.69 19.07 -19.10
CA VAL A 210 20.08 20.38 -18.83
C VAL A 210 20.81 21.48 -19.61
N LYS A 211 22.16 21.49 -19.55
CA LYS A 211 23.00 22.44 -20.29
C LYS A 211 22.86 22.31 -21.82
N GLU A 212 22.83 21.08 -22.33
CA GLU A 212 22.70 20.78 -23.77
C GLU A 212 21.36 21.24 -24.35
N LEU A 213 20.25 20.96 -23.66
CA LEU A 213 18.91 21.24 -24.19
C LEU A 213 18.45 22.68 -23.94
N GLY A 214 18.95 23.30 -22.87
CA GLY A 214 18.50 24.59 -22.37
C GLY A 214 17.18 24.49 -21.60
N ASN A 215 17.04 25.29 -20.53
CA ASN A 215 15.92 25.20 -19.60
C ASN A 215 14.54 25.39 -20.27
N GLU A 216 14.41 26.24 -21.30
CA GLU A 216 13.13 26.58 -21.94
C GLU A 216 12.49 25.38 -22.66
N LYS A 217 13.32 24.44 -23.13
CA LYS A 217 12.85 23.24 -23.84
C LYS A 217 12.50 22.09 -22.90
N ILE A 218 12.85 22.20 -21.61
CA ILE A 218 12.64 21.18 -20.60
C ILE A 218 11.34 21.46 -19.85
N VAL A 219 10.46 20.46 -19.85
CA VAL A 219 9.15 20.50 -19.18
C VAL A 219 9.36 20.35 -17.68
N CYS A 220 10.11 19.31 -17.28
CA CYS A 220 10.53 19.06 -15.92
C CYS A 220 11.68 18.04 -15.89
N ILE A 221 12.31 17.92 -14.72
CA ILE A 221 13.03 16.71 -14.33
C ILE A 221 12.05 15.79 -13.58
N LEU A 222 11.92 14.55 -14.04
CA LEU A 222 11.10 13.50 -13.42
C LEU A 222 12.00 12.50 -12.69
N SER A 223 12.06 12.62 -11.37
CA SER A 223 12.83 11.75 -10.48
C SER A 223 11.94 10.69 -9.81
N THR A 224 12.53 9.70 -9.17
CA THR A 224 11.84 8.59 -8.49
C THR A 224 12.50 8.26 -7.15
N THR A 225 11.69 8.21 -6.09
CA THR A 225 12.14 7.77 -4.75
C THR A 225 11.99 6.25 -4.60
N SER A 226 10.75 5.78 -4.49
CA SER A 226 10.39 4.38 -4.28
C SER A 226 10.59 3.58 -5.59
N CYS A 227 11.52 2.64 -5.59
CA CYS A 227 11.94 1.86 -6.75
C CYS A 227 12.27 0.40 -6.37
N PHE A 228 12.46 -0.45 -7.37
CA PHE A 228 12.92 -1.84 -7.18
C PHE A 228 14.45 -1.82 -6.98
N ALA A 229 14.94 -2.63 -6.04
CA ALA A 229 16.37 -2.89 -5.95
C ALA A 229 16.86 -3.57 -7.25
N PRO A 230 18.11 -3.36 -7.68
CA PRO A 230 19.22 -2.71 -6.99
C PRO A 230 19.23 -1.18 -7.13
N ARG A 231 18.19 -0.56 -7.71
CA ARG A 231 18.10 0.90 -7.76
C ARG A 231 17.77 1.50 -6.40
N ASN A 232 18.43 2.62 -6.15
CA ASN A 232 18.25 3.48 -4.99
C ASN A 232 17.30 4.65 -5.33
N ALA A 233 16.78 5.31 -4.29
CA ALA A 233 16.05 6.56 -4.48
C ALA A 233 16.96 7.59 -5.17
N ASP A 234 16.40 8.40 -6.08
CA ASP A 234 17.19 9.44 -6.74
C ASP A 234 17.78 10.42 -5.72
N ASP A 235 18.93 11.02 -6.04
CA ASP A 235 19.50 12.15 -5.30
C ASP A 235 18.63 13.41 -5.50
N LEU A 236 17.50 13.43 -4.80
CA LEU A 236 16.56 14.54 -4.85
C LEU A 236 17.18 15.84 -4.38
N SER A 237 18.17 15.81 -3.49
CA SER A 237 18.79 17.03 -2.97
C SER A 237 19.58 17.74 -4.05
N SER A 238 20.40 17.02 -4.81
CA SER A 238 21.16 17.60 -5.93
C SER A 238 20.23 17.98 -7.09
N ILE A 239 19.27 17.12 -7.45
CA ILE A 239 18.30 17.42 -8.52
C ILE A 239 17.48 18.68 -8.17
N SER A 240 16.98 18.80 -6.93
CA SER A 240 16.15 19.93 -6.52
C SER A 240 16.94 21.24 -6.53
N LYS A 241 18.24 21.22 -6.17
CA LYS A 241 19.12 22.40 -6.29
C LYS A 241 19.28 22.82 -7.74
N LEU A 242 19.55 21.87 -8.64
CA LEU A 242 19.66 22.14 -10.08
C LEU A 242 18.35 22.72 -10.65
N CYS A 243 17.21 22.12 -10.30
CA CYS A 243 15.89 22.61 -10.71
C CYS A 243 15.60 24.04 -10.24
N LEU A 244 16.05 24.39 -9.03
CA LEU A 244 15.94 25.75 -8.51
C LEU A 244 16.84 26.71 -9.29
N GLN A 245 18.11 26.36 -9.49
CA GLN A 245 19.10 27.18 -10.20
C GLN A 245 18.70 27.45 -11.65
N GLU A 246 18.24 26.42 -12.36
CA GLU A 246 17.90 26.50 -13.79
C GLU A 246 16.43 26.86 -14.04
N SER A 247 15.66 27.11 -12.97
CA SER A 247 14.22 27.41 -13.05
C SER A 247 13.42 26.35 -13.81
N ILE A 248 13.77 25.07 -13.63
CA ILE A 248 13.11 23.92 -14.25
C ILE A 248 12.19 23.26 -13.21
N PRO A 249 10.93 22.94 -13.56
CA PRO A 249 10.05 22.19 -12.67
C PRO A 249 10.60 20.81 -12.29
N HIS A 250 10.34 20.39 -11.06
CA HIS A 250 10.74 19.09 -10.53
C HIS A 250 9.51 18.30 -10.09
N ILE A 251 9.26 17.18 -10.78
CA ILE A 251 8.18 16.25 -10.45
C ILE A 251 8.80 14.97 -9.89
N VAL A 252 8.31 14.51 -8.74
CA VAL A 252 8.84 13.31 -8.08
C VAL A 252 7.81 12.19 -8.11
N ASN A 253 8.18 11.06 -8.71
CA ASN A 253 7.44 9.82 -8.62
C ASN A 253 7.73 9.14 -7.26
N ASN A 254 6.82 9.34 -6.30
CA ASN A 254 6.86 8.76 -4.94
C ASN A 254 5.80 7.66 -4.76
N ALA A 255 5.60 6.86 -5.81
CA ALA A 255 4.51 5.89 -5.95
C ALA A 255 4.18 5.09 -4.67
N TYR A 256 5.18 4.54 -3.99
CA TYR A 256 5.01 3.75 -2.77
C TYR A 256 5.99 4.19 -1.68
N GLY A 257 6.26 5.50 -1.61
CA GLY A 257 7.24 6.05 -0.69
C GLY A 257 6.65 6.59 0.62
N ILE A 258 5.33 6.76 0.77
CA ILE A 258 4.73 7.20 2.05
C ILE A 258 5.06 6.21 3.16
N GLN A 259 5.04 4.92 2.82
CA GLN A 259 5.39 3.83 3.74
C GLN A 259 6.87 3.77 4.14
N SER A 260 7.74 4.63 3.59
CA SER A 260 9.16 4.71 3.92
C SER A 260 9.52 6.09 4.46
N SER A 261 9.84 6.15 5.75
CA SER A 261 10.33 7.38 6.39
C SER A 261 11.57 7.95 5.70
N LYS A 262 12.40 7.10 5.07
CA LYS A 262 13.58 7.54 4.31
C LYS A 262 13.20 8.26 3.01
N CYS A 263 12.21 7.75 2.28
CA CYS A 263 11.69 8.43 1.08
C CYS A 263 11.02 9.77 1.46
N MET A 264 10.22 9.77 2.52
CA MET A 264 9.53 10.98 2.99
C MET A 264 10.52 12.04 3.49
N HIS A 265 11.50 11.65 4.32
CA HIS A 265 12.51 12.61 4.78
C HIS A 265 13.37 13.16 3.64
N LEU A 266 13.62 12.37 2.58
CA LEU A 266 14.32 12.83 1.39
C LEU A 266 13.54 13.91 0.63
N LEU A 267 12.21 13.79 0.53
CA LEU A 267 11.35 14.85 -0.02
C LEU A 267 11.42 16.13 0.82
N GLU A 268 11.30 16.00 2.13
CA GLU A 268 11.31 17.12 3.09
C GLU A 268 12.64 17.88 3.09
N THR A 269 13.76 17.16 3.09
CA THR A 269 15.09 17.79 3.08
C THR A 269 15.39 18.44 1.73
N SER A 270 14.98 17.80 0.63
CA SER A 270 15.23 18.31 -0.72
C SER A 270 14.39 19.54 -1.06
N SER A 271 13.16 19.64 -0.53
CA SER A 271 12.33 20.84 -0.71
C SER A 271 12.84 22.07 0.04
N ARG A 272 13.64 21.88 1.10
CA ARG A 272 14.27 22.99 1.84
C ARG A 272 15.48 23.58 1.12
N VAL A 273 16.20 22.76 0.37
CA VAL A 273 17.48 23.16 -0.29
C VAL A 273 17.31 23.46 -1.77
N GLY A 274 16.15 23.20 -2.35
CA GLY A 274 15.91 23.31 -3.78
C GLY A 274 14.43 23.38 -4.13
N ARG A 275 14.09 22.98 -5.35
CA ARG A 275 12.74 23.02 -5.91
C ARG A 275 12.14 21.62 -6.05
N ILE A 276 10.93 21.42 -5.52
CA ILE A 276 10.03 20.29 -5.81
C ILE A 276 8.64 20.88 -6.05
N ASP A 277 8.10 20.74 -7.25
CA ASP A 277 6.80 21.31 -7.62
C ASP A 277 5.67 20.37 -7.20
N ALA A 278 5.81 19.07 -7.45
CA ALA A 278 4.87 18.06 -6.99
C ALA A 278 5.53 16.69 -6.78
N PHE A 279 4.97 15.91 -5.86
CA PHE A 279 5.30 14.50 -5.66
C PHE A 279 4.00 13.66 -5.62
N ILE A 280 4.04 12.52 -6.32
CA ILE A 280 2.83 11.72 -6.61
C ILE A 280 2.96 10.33 -5.98
N GLN A 281 1.92 9.88 -5.27
CA GLN A 281 1.89 8.61 -4.53
C GLN A 281 0.65 7.80 -4.89
N SER A 282 0.72 6.46 -4.95
CA SER A 282 -0.46 5.62 -5.17
C SER A 282 -1.21 5.39 -3.86
N THR A 283 -2.54 5.30 -3.92
CA THR A 283 -3.33 5.01 -2.71
C THR A 283 -3.22 3.54 -2.33
N ASP A 284 -3.32 2.63 -3.30
CA ASP A 284 -3.27 1.19 -3.08
C ASP A 284 -1.98 0.73 -2.40
N LYS A 285 -0.83 1.25 -2.82
CA LYS A 285 0.47 0.83 -2.30
C LYS A 285 0.83 1.43 -0.94
N ASN A 286 0.11 2.44 -0.47
CA ASN A 286 0.44 3.13 0.78
C ASN A 286 -0.67 3.05 1.83
N PHE A 287 -1.89 2.66 1.45
CA PHE A 287 -3.06 2.65 2.32
C PHE A 287 -3.91 1.37 2.19
N MET A 288 -3.40 0.31 1.56
CA MET A 288 -4.10 -0.99 1.39
C MET A 288 -5.52 -0.88 0.83
N VAL A 289 -5.74 0.04 -0.12
CA VAL A 289 -7.02 0.20 -0.82
C VAL A 289 -6.97 -0.37 -2.23
N PRO A 290 -8.10 -0.57 -2.92
CA PRO A 290 -8.10 -1.00 -4.31
C PRO A 290 -7.28 -0.08 -5.23
N VAL A 291 -6.70 -0.67 -6.27
CA VAL A 291 -5.98 0.05 -7.32
C VAL A 291 -6.92 1.03 -8.03
N GLY A 292 -6.46 2.27 -8.24
CA GLY A 292 -7.20 3.25 -9.03
C GLY A 292 -7.13 4.68 -8.52
N GLY A 293 -6.59 4.90 -7.32
CA GLY A 293 -6.34 6.22 -6.76
C GLY A 293 -4.87 6.59 -6.69
N SER A 294 -4.61 7.88 -6.60
CA SER A 294 -3.31 8.43 -6.23
C SER A 294 -3.49 9.79 -5.54
N ILE A 295 -2.41 10.27 -4.96
CA ILE A 295 -2.31 11.55 -4.29
C ILE A 295 -1.33 12.39 -5.07
N ILE A 296 -1.69 13.66 -5.30
CA ILE A 296 -0.77 14.68 -5.79
C ILE A 296 -0.55 15.65 -4.64
N ALA A 297 0.69 15.80 -4.20
CA ALA A 297 1.06 16.65 -3.08
C ALA A 297 2.22 17.58 -3.47
N GLY A 298 2.35 18.70 -2.76
CA GLY A 298 3.47 19.61 -3.00
C GLY A 298 3.58 20.72 -1.97
N PHE A 299 4.52 21.62 -2.26
CA PHE A 299 4.89 22.73 -1.38
C PHE A 299 4.33 24.07 -1.86
N ASP A 300 3.78 24.13 -3.08
CA ASP A 300 3.13 25.30 -3.68
C ASP A 300 1.65 25.03 -3.93
N THR A 301 0.79 25.64 -3.12
CA THR A 301 -0.67 25.48 -3.21
C THR A 301 -1.22 25.96 -4.55
N ASP A 302 -0.66 27.01 -5.14
CA ASP A 302 -1.17 27.59 -6.39
C ASP A 302 -0.91 26.65 -7.56
N PHE A 303 0.28 26.05 -7.61
CA PHE A 303 0.58 25.02 -8.62
C PHE A 303 -0.32 23.78 -8.45
N LEU A 304 -0.58 23.35 -7.21
CA LEU A 304 -1.47 22.21 -6.95
C LEU A 304 -2.91 22.49 -7.40
N ASN A 305 -3.40 23.72 -7.21
CA ASN A 305 -4.71 24.17 -7.71
C ASN A 305 -4.74 24.17 -9.25
N GLN A 306 -3.66 24.58 -9.93
CA GLN A 306 -3.58 24.48 -11.39
C GLN A 306 -3.67 23.02 -11.87
N ILE A 307 -3.07 22.08 -11.14
CA ILE A 307 -3.16 20.65 -11.46
C ILE A 307 -4.61 20.16 -11.26
N SER A 308 -5.28 20.54 -10.18
CA SER A 308 -6.68 20.13 -9.93
C SER A 308 -7.63 20.66 -11.00
N SER A 309 -7.48 21.92 -11.42
CA SER A 309 -8.27 22.52 -12.49
C SER A 309 -7.93 21.99 -13.89
N THR A 310 -6.77 21.35 -14.09
CA THR A 310 -6.43 20.71 -15.37
C THR A 310 -7.22 19.42 -15.59
N TYR A 311 -7.76 18.80 -14.53
CA TYR A 311 -8.59 17.61 -14.65
C TYR A 311 -9.94 17.95 -15.30
N ALA A 312 -10.20 17.39 -16.49
CA ALA A 312 -11.42 17.66 -17.24
C ALA A 312 -12.59 16.78 -16.77
N GLY A 313 -13.53 17.37 -16.03
CA GLY A 313 -14.77 16.71 -15.62
C GLY A 313 -14.78 16.23 -14.17
N ARG A 314 -15.81 15.45 -13.83
CA ARG A 314 -15.96 14.85 -12.49
C ARG A 314 -15.17 13.56 -12.37
N GLY A 315 -14.65 13.29 -11.18
CA GLY A 315 -13.97 12.03 -10.84
C GLY A 315 -14.86 11.08 -10.05
N ALA A 316 -14.47 9.80 -10.02
CA ALA A 316 -15.07 8.84 -9.09
C ALA A 316 -14.72 9.20 -7.64
N SER A 317 -15.68 9.09 -6.72
CA SER A 317 -15.47 9.29 -5.29
C SER A 317 -14.88 8.06 -4.59
N THR A 318 -14.92 6.88 -5.22
CA THR A 318 -14.53 5.60 -4.61
C THR A 318 -13.12 5.62 -4.01
N PRO A 319 -12.06 6.08 -4.72
CA PRO A 319 -10.73 6.11 -4.11
C PRO A 319 -10.64 7.04 -2.89
N SER A 320 -11.37 8.16 -2.88
CA SER A 320 -11.42 9.05 -1.72
C SER A 320 -12.19 8.43 -0.56
N LEU A 321 -13.26 7.68 -0.83
CA LEU A 321 -14.05 6.96 0.16
C LEU A 321 -13.21 5.85 0.81
N ASP A 322 -12.53 5.03 0.00
CA ASP A 322 -11.70 3.93 0.49
C ASP A 322 -10.59 4.45 1.43
N VAL A 323 -9.86 5.50 1.00
CA VAL A 323 -8.81 6.11 1.84
C VAL A 323 -9.37 6.74 3.11
N LEU A 324 -10.54 7.40 3.04
CA LEU A 324 -11.18 7.98 4.22
C LEU A 324 -11.52 6.90 5.25
N MET A 325 -12.20 5.84 4.81
CA MET A 325 -12.60 4.74 5.69
C MET A 325 -11.38 4.05 6.30
N THR A 326 -10.35 3.77 5.50
CA THR A 326 -9.11 3.15 6.01
C THR A 326 -8.41 4.03 7.03
N LEU A 327 -8.26 5.34 6.79
CA LEU A 327 -7.59 6.23 7.74
C LEU A 327 -8.39 6.42 9.03
N LEU A 328 -9.72 6.45 8.96
CA LEU A 328 -10.56 6.49 10.15
C LEU A 328 -10.48 5.18 10.94
N HIS A 329 -10.42 4.04 10.26
CA HIS A 329 -10.29 2.72 10.89
C HIS A 329 -8.95 2.53 11.58
N LEU A 330 -7.84 2.94 10.94
CA LEU A 330 -6.50 2.79 11.52
C LEU A 330 -6.21 3.85 12.59
N GLY A 331 -6.68 5.08 12.37
CA GLY A 331 -6.12 6.25 13.05
C GLY A 331 -4.63 6.45 12.73
N ILE A 332 -4.06 7.54 13.25
CA ILE A 332 -2.64 7.83 13.00
C ILE A 332 -1.72 6.86 13.74
N ASN A 333 -2.13 6.36 14.91
CA ASN A 333 -1.33 5.40 15.68
C ASN A 333 -1.31 4.03 15.02
N GLY A 334 -2.45 3.52 14.55
CA GLY A 334 -2.51 2.28 13.77
C GLY A 334 -1.69 2.38 12.50
N TYR A 335 -1.80 3.48 11.75
CA TYR A 335 -0.97 3.67 10.55
C TYR A 335 0.53 3.67 10.87
N LYS A 336 0.96 4.38 11.93
CA LYS A 336 2.36 4.38 12.37
C LYS A 336 2.84 3.00 12.84
N ALA A 337 1.98 2.21 13.46
CA ALA A 337 2.29 0.84 13.86
C ALA A 337 2.62 -0.01 12.62
N LEU A 338 1.80 0.05 11.56
CA LEU A 338 2.07 -0.63 10.29
C LEU A 338 3.38 -0.19 9.64
N LEU A 339 3.72 1.11 9.72
CA LEU A 339 5.01 1.61 9.21
C LEU A 339 6.21 1.06 10.00
N ASN A 340 6.05 0.85 11.30
CA ASN A 340 7.08 0.27 12.14
C ASN A 340 7.23 -1.22 11.87
N GLU A 341 6.12 -1.96 11.82
CA GLU A 341 6.11 -3.38 11.49
C GLU A 341 6.75 -3.63 10.13
N ARG A 342 6.45 -2.82 9.12
CA ARG A 342 7.10 -2.88 7.81
C ARG A 342 8.64 -2.79 7.90
N LYS A 343 9.18 -1.94 8.78
CA LYS A 343 10.65 -1.84 8.99
C LYS A 343 11.21 -3.13 9.60
N GLU A 344 10.50 -3.71 10.56
CA GLU A 344 10.87 -4.99 11.15
C GLU A 344 10.83 -6.11 10.11
N ASN A 345 9.77 -6.16 9.30
CA ASN A 345 9.59 -7.13 8.23
C ASN A 345 10.66 -6.97 7.14
N TYR A 346 11.09 -5.74 6.83
CA TYR A 346 12.23 -5.49 5.94
C TYR A 346 13.53 -6.08 6.50
N ASN A 347 13.84 -5.83 7.78
CA ASN A 347 15.05 -6.36 8.41
C ASN A 347 15.02 -7.89 8.45
N TYR A 348 13.89 -8.48 8.86
CA TYR A 348 13.72 -9.92 8.88
C TYR A 348 13.90 -10.53 7.48
N LEU A 349 13.21 -9.99 6.47
CA LEU A 349 13.33 -10.45 5.08
C LEU A 349 14.76 -10.34 4.58
N LYS A 350 15.46 -9.23 4.87
CA LYS A 350 16.86 -9.04 4.48
C LYS A 350 17.77 -10.10 5.11
N GLU A 351 17.59 -10.41 6.40
CA GLU A 351 18.37 -11.46 7.06
C GLU A 351 18.05 -12.86 6.52
N GLN A 352 16.77 -13.19 6.28
CA GLN A 352 16.40 -14.48 5.68
C GLN A 352 16.96 -14.62 4.25
N MET A 353 16.92 -13.56 3.45
CA MET A 353 17.54 -13.56 2.12
C MET A 353 19.06 -13.72 2.21
N LYS A 354 19.73 -13.19 3.23
CA LYS A 354 21.17 -13.44 3.44
C LYS A 354 21.45 -14.89 3.82
N THR A 355 20.61 -15.52 4.64
CA THR A 355 20.75 -16.95 4.96
C THR A 355 20.67 -17.80 3.70
N ILE A 356 19.65 -17.56 2.86
CA ILE A 356 19.50 -18.24 1.56
C ILE A 356 20.70 -17.93 0.65
N ALA A 357 21.15 -16.67 0.62
CA ALA A 357 22.28 -16.28 -0.21
C ALA A 357 23.56 -17.05 0.17
N ASN A 358 23.82 -17.24 1.46
CA ASN A 358 24.96 -18.01 1.96
C ASN A 358 24.85 -19.50 1.58
N GLU A 359 23.65 -20.11 1.64
CA GLU A 359 23.44 -21.51 1.24
C GLU A 359 23.78 -21.76 -0.23
N PHE A 360 23.46 -20.79 -1.10
CA PHE A 360 23.69 -20.89 -2.54
C PHE A 360 24.97 -20.19 -3.02
N ASN A 361 25.82 -19.69 -2.10
CA ASN A 361 27.03 -18.90 -2.40
C ASN A 361 26.77 -17.70 -3.36
N VAL A 362 25.65 -17.02 -3.15
CA VAL A 362 25.27 -15.79 -3.84
C VAL A 362 25.24 -14.61 -2.85
N ASN A 363 24.99 -13.38 -3.33
CA ASN A 363 25.07 -12.18 -2.51
C ASN A 363 23.76 -11.40 -2.48
N VAL A 364 23.38 -10.90 -1.31
CA VAL A 364 22.37 -9.84 -1.19
C VAL A 364 23.05 -8.49 -1.46
N ILE A 365 22.52 -7.72 -2.41
CA ILE A 365 23.07 -6.42 -2.82
C ILE A 365 22.82 -5.40 -1.71
N ASP A 366 23.86 -4.65 -1.31
CA ASP A 366 23.73 -3.67 -0.24
C ASP A 366 23.14 -2.34 -0.73
N ASN A 367 21.81 -2.25 -0.68
CA ASN A 367 21.05 -1.04 -0.99
C ASN A 367 20.85 -0.16 0.26
N LYS A 368 21.79 0.75 0.54
CA LYS A 368 21.70 1.61 1.72
C LYS A 368 20.46 2.52 1.74
N SER A 369 19.99 3.01 0.58
CA SER A 369 18.85 3.93 0.52
C SER A 369 17.51 3.27 0.19
N ASN A 370 17.49 2.10 -0.46
CA ASN A 370 16.27 1.34 -0.71
C ASN A 370 15.89 0.48 0.51
N GLN A 371 14.98 1.00 1.33
CA GLN A 371 14.48 0.32 2.54
C GLN A 371 13.13 -0.38 2.35
N ILE A 372 12.77 -0.68 1.09
CA ILE A 372 11.53 -1.40 0.75
C ILE A 372 11.88 -2.66 -0.03
N SER A 373 12.67 -2.53 -1.11
CA SER A 373 13.04 -3.63 -2.00
C SER A 373 14.47 -4.10 -1.72
N ILE A 374 14.69 -5.40 -1.85
CA ILE A 374 15.96 -6.10 -1.63
C ILE A 374 16.26 -6.90 -2.89
N ALA A 375 17.51 -6.91 -3.35
CA ALA A 375 17.95 -7.72 -4.47
C ALA A 375 19.01 -8.74 -4.04
N MET A 376 18.94 -9.95 -4.57
CA MET A 376 19.89 -11.04 -4.36
C MET A 376 20.38 -11.55 -5.71
N THR A 377 21.68 -11.69 -5.88
CA THR A 377 22.29 -12.15 -7.13
C THR A 377 21.89 -13.59 -7.43
N LEU A 378 21.87 -13.92 -8.72
CA LEU A 378 21.54 -15.23 -9.27
C LEU A 378 22.70 -15.78 -10.10
N ASN A 379 23.94 -15.35 -9.80
CA ASN A 379 25.16 -15.74 -10.51
C ASN A 379 25.45 -17.26 -10.46
N MET A 380 24.79 -17.99 -9.56
CA MET A 380 24.74 -19.45 -9.55
C MET A 380 24.20 -20.06 -10.88
N PHE A 381 23.45 -19.28 -11.68
CA PHE A 381 22.88 -19.72 -12.95
C PHE A 381 23.68 -19.28 -14.18
N ASP A 382 24.72 -18.45 -14.05
CA ASP A 382 25.44 -17.84 -15.20
C ASP A 382 26.08 -18.89 -16.14
N ASN A 383 26.44 -20.06 -15.60
CA ASN A 383 27.01 -21.19 -16.36
C ASN A 383 26.06 -22.39 -16.46
N SER A 384 24.79 -22.21 -16.10
CA SER A 384 23.79 -23.30 -16.11
C SER A 384 23.07 -23.38 -17.46
N SER A 385 22.58 -24.56 -17.84
CA SER A 385 21.68 -24.73 -18.98
C SER A 385 20.25 -24.23 -18.70
N ILE A 386 19.98 -23.76 -17.49
CA ILE A 386 18.66 -23.33 -17.02
C ILE A 386 18.53 -21.83 -17.26
N ASP A 387 17.49 -21.43 -17.99
CA ASP A 387 17.16 -20.02 -18.18
C ASP A 387 16.80 -19.41 -16.81
N THR A 388 17.52 -18.36 -16.40
CA THR A 388 17.28 -17.68 -15.11
C THR A 388 15.82 -17.24 -14.96
N THR A 389 15.13 -16.92 -16.06
CA THR A 389 13.72 -16.53 -16.04
C THR A 389 12.76 -17.66 -15.65
N GLU A 390 13.18 -18.92 -15.74
CA GLU A 390 12.39 -20.08 -15.31
C GLU A 390 12.11 -20.06 -13.81
N LEU A 391 13.07 -19.58 -13.00
CA LEU A 391 12.91 -19.41 -11.56
C LEU A 391 11.69 -18.53 -11.23
N GLY A 392 11.48 -17.44 -11.99
CA GLY A 392 10.32 -16.57 -11.80
C GLY A 392 9.00 -17.32 -12.03
N SER A 393 8.95 -18.18 -13.05
CA SER A 393 7.77 -19.02 -13.33
C SER A 393 7.57 -20.10 -12.26
N MET A 394 8.64 -20.67 -11.73
CA MET A 394 8.61 -21.66 -10.65
C MET A 394 8.08 -21.09 -9.34
N LEU A 395 8.49 -19.86 -8.99
CA LEU A 395 7.99 -19.13 -7.82
C LEU A 395 6.51 -18.82 -7.97
N PHE A 396 6.10 -18.32 -9.13
CA PHE A 396 4.70 -18.00 -9.40
C PHE A 396 3.79 -19.24 -9.31
N LYS A 397 4.22 -20.38 -9.86
CA LYS A 397 3.50 -21.67 -9.73
C LYS A 397 3.37 -22.17 -8.28
N ARG A 398 4.21 -21.67 -7.37
CA ARG A 398 4.19 -21.97 -5.94
C ARG A 398 3.51 -20.87 -5.12
N SER A 399 2.65 -20.08 -5.78
CA SER A 399 1.88 -18.99 -5.15
C SER A 399 2.73 -17.86 -4.55
N ILE A 400 3.98 -17.71 -5.01
CA ILE A 400 4.84 -16.59 -4.62
C ILE A 400 4.62 -15.46 -5.64
N SER A 401 3.91 -14.42 -5.21
CA SER A 401 3.69 -13.21 -5.99
C SER A 401 4.64 -12.08 -5.57
N GLY A 402 4.87 -11.11 -6.46
CA GLY A 402 5.70 -9.93 -6.16
C GLY A 402 7.22 -10.14 -6.24
N ALA A 403 7.70 -11.38 -6.15
CA ALA A 403 9.09 -11.71 -6.46
C ALA A 403 9.39 -11.48 -7.95
N ARG A 404 10.43 -10.71 -8.26
CA ARG A 404 10.80 -10.39 -9.65
C ARG A 404 12.19 -10.91 -9.96
N VAL A 405 12.29 -11.79 -10.96
CA VAL A 405 13.58 -12.20 -11.52
C VAL A 405 13.94 -11.28 -12.68
N VAL A 406 15.17 -10.79 -12.67
CA VAL A 406 15.77 -9.96 -13.71
C VAL A 406 16.97 -10.70 -14.26
N ALA A 407 16.84 -11.19 -15.49
CA ALA A 407 17.92 -11.81 -16.23
C ALA A 407 18.72 -10.75 -17.00
N ILE A 408 20.05 -10.83 -16.95
CA ILE A 408 20.95 -10.05 -17.79
C ILE A 408 21.33 -10.91 -18.99
N ASP A 409 20.53 -10.81 -20.06
CA ASP A 409 20.63 -11.66 -21.25
C ASP A 409 20.66 -10.85 -22.56
N ASP A 410 20.93 -9.54 -22.45
CA ASP A 410 20.98 -8.57 -23.54
C ASP A 410 19.68 -8.44 -24.34
N LYS A 411 18.56 -9.03 -23.86
CA LYS A 411 17.26 -8.86 -24.49
C LYS A 411 16.80 -7.41 -24.37
N ARG A 412 16.10 -6.99 -25.42
CA ARG A 412 15.60 -5.63 -25.58
C ARG A 412 14.09 -5.58 -25.35
N LYS A 413 13.64 -4.58 -24.60
CA LYS A 413 12.22 -4.26 -24.44
C LYS A 413 11.90 -2.97 -25.18
N THR A 414 10.92 -3.04 -26.06
CA THR A 414 10.39 -1.85 -26.75
C THR A 414 9.16 -1.29 -26.02
N ILE A 415 9.14 0.03 -25.81
CA ILE A 415 7.98 0.79 -25.33
C ILE A 415 7.81 2.04 -26.19
N GLY A 416 6.75 2.07 -27.01
CA GLY A 416 6.62 3.09 -28.04
C GLY A 416 7.74 2.94 -29.07
N LYS A 417 8.48 4.02 -29.32
CA LYS A 417 9.67 4.02 -30.21
C LYS A 417 11.00 3.81 -29.47
N TYR A 418 10.96 3.60 -28.16
CA TYR A 418 12.15 3.51 -27.32
C TYR A 418 12.47 2.06 -27.02
N GLU A 419 13.74 1.75 -27.05
CA GLU A 419 14.27 0.43 -26.77
C GLU A 419 15.16 0.47 -25.54
N PHE A 420 14.97 -0.50 -24.65
CA PHE A 420 15.71 -0.62 -23.40
C PHE A 420 16.41 -1.97 -23.36
N LYS A 421 17.72 -1.97 -23.16
CA LYS A 421 18.48 -3.21 -22.94
C LYS A 421 18.29 -3.66 -21.50
N ASN A 422 18.21 -4.97 -21.27
CA ASN A 422 18.15 -5.59 -19.95
C ASN A 422 16.97 -5.08 -19.08
N TRP A 423 15.79 -4.90 -19.67
CA TRP A 423 14.63 -4.29 -18.98
C TRP A 423 14.32 -4.93 -17.62
N GLY A 424 14.44 -4.11 -16.59
CA GLY A 424 14.31 -4.49 -15.19
C GLY A 424 15.56 -4.20 -14.38
N SER A 425 16.72 -4.13 -15.04
CA SER A 425 18.02 -3.76 -14.47
C SER A 425 18.15 -2.27 -14.15
N HIS A 426 17.32 -1.41 -14.76
CA HIS A 426 17.41 0.05 -14.64
C HIS A 426 18.64 0.69 -15.29
N THR A 427 19.46 -0.10 -15.99
CA THR A 427 20.64 0.35 -16.75
C THR A 427 20.98 -0.65 -17.85
N ASP A 428 21.52 -0.19 -18.98
CA ASP A 428 21.90 -1.08 -20.07
C ASP A 428 23.08 -2.00 -19.72
N SER A 429 23.89 -1.65 -18.70
CA SER A 429 25.19 -2.28 -18.43
C SER A 429 25.29 -2.97 -17.06
N TYR A 430 24.19 -3.52 -16.56
CA TYR A 430 24.23 -4.28 -15.30
C TYR A 430 24.91 -5.65 -15.50
N SER A 431 25.68 -6.11 -14.52
CA SER A 431 26.56 -7.29 -14.68
C SER A 431 25.92 -8.62 -14.28
N ASP A 432 25.07 -8.64 -13.26
CA ASP A 432 24.61 -9.88 -12.64
C ASP A 432 23.09 -10.02 -12.75
N SER A 433 22.59 -11.21 -13.09
CA SER A 433 21.16 -11.52 -12.92
C SER A 433 20.80 -11.51 -11.43
N TYR A 434 19.57 -11.17 -11.09
CA TYR A 434 19.13 -11.09 -9.69
C TYR A 434 17.63 -11.36 -9.53
N ILE A 435 17.24 -11.68 -8.29
CA ILE A 435 15.86 -11.71 -7.83
C ILE A 435 15.61 -10.58 -6.85
N THR A 436 14.45 -9.95 -6.93
CA THR A 436 14.01 -8.95 -5.96
C THR A 436 12.84 -9.45 -5.13
N ALA A 437 12.88 -9.16 -3.83
CA ALA A 437 11.73 -9.21 -2.94
C ALA A 437 11.54 -7.85 -2.26
N ALA A 438 10.40 -7.61 -1.62
CA ALA A 438 10.14 -6.35 -0.94
C ALA A 438 9.31 -6.56 0.33
N ALA A 439 9.59 -5.76 1.34
CA ALA A 439 8.76 -5.62 2.53
C ALA A 439 7.98 -4.29 2.43
N ALA A 440 6.84 -4.36 1.74
CA ALA A 440 5.86 -3.30 1.69
C ALA A 440 4.98 -3.31 2.95
N ILE A 441 4.23 -2.24 3.20
CA ILE A 441 3.26 -2.18 4.31
C ILE A 441 2.31 -3.40 4.23
N GLU A 442 2.01 -4.03 5.36
CA GLU A 442 1.21 -5.27 5.44
C GLU A 442 1.84 -6.48 4.71
N THR A 443 3.15 -6.49 4.45
CA THR A 443 3.81 -7.72 3.97
C THR A 443 4.02 -8.69 5.13
N HIS A 444 3.33 -9.83 5.08
CA HIS A 444 3.55 -10.96 5.96
C HIS A 444 4.80 -11.73 5.49
N VAL A 445 5.93 -11.49 6.15
CA VAL A 445 7.21 -12.18 5.87
C VAL A 445 7.51 -13.29 6.87
N LYS A 446 6.85 -13.25 8.04
CA LYS A 446 6.88 -14.32 9.01
C LYS A 446 5.76 -15.26 8.63
N LYS A 447 5.98 -16.57 8.79
CA LYS A 447 4.88 -17.53 8.74
C LYS A 447 3.99 -17.21 9.93
N ASP A 448 2.86 -16.54 9.69
CA ASP A 448 1.82 -16.48 10.69
C ASP A 448 1.40 -17.92 10.91
N VAL A 449 1.53 -18.41 12.14
CA VAL A 449 1.18 -19.79 12.49
C VAL A 449 -0.34 -20.02 12.38
N SER A 450 -1.08 -18.95 12.09
CA SER A 450 -2.49 -18.95 11.70
C SER A 450 -2.74 -19.34 10.24
N ASP A 451 -1.91 -20.19 9.63
CA ASP A 451 -2.32 -20.88 8.40
C ASP A 451 -3.61 -21.64 8.73
N VAL A 452 -4.72 -21.23 8.11
CA VAL A 452 -6.00 -21.95 8.26
C VAL A 452 -5.87 -23.26 7.50
N TYR A 453 -5.78 -24.37 8.23
CA TYR A 453 -5.74 -25.71 7.66
C TYR A 453 -7.12 -26.08 7.12
N ASN A 454 -7.27 -26.03 5.80
CA ASN A 454 -8.46 -26.55 5.13
C ASN A 454 -8.44 -28.08 5.19
N ILE A 455 -9.37 -28.67 5.94
CA ILE A 455 -9.56 -30.12 6.04
C ILE A 455 -10.93 -30.48 5.49
N TYR A 456 -11.07 -31.67 4.90
CA TYR A 456 -12.30 -32.09 4.23
C TYR A 456 -13.00 -33.19 5.02
N THR A 457 -14.32 -33.12 5.11
CA THR A 457 -15.10 -34.20 5.74
C THR A 457 -14.84 -35.53 5.03
N THR A 458 -14.76 -36.63 5.79
CA THR A 458 -14.43 -38.00 5.32
C THR A 458 -13.03 -38.19 4.72
N GLN A 459 -12.15 -37.19 4.77
CA GLN A 459 -10.78 -37.29 4.30
C GLN A 459 -9.80 -37.23 5.47
N ALA A 460 -8.87 -38.18 5.51
CA ALA A 460 -7.77 -38.15 6.46
C ALA A 460 -6.86 -36.94 6.19
N PHE A 461 -6.54 -36.21 7.25
CA PHE A 461 -5.52 -35.15 7.23
C PHE A 461 -4.42 -35.46 8.25
N PHE A 462 -3.28 -34.79 8.10
CA PHE A 462 -2.28 -34.68 9.15
C PHE A 462 -1.62 -33.29 9.10
N VAL A 463 -1.27 -32.77 10.27
CA VAL A 463 -0.56 -31.50 10.47
C VAL A 463 0.60 -31.76 11.42
N GLN A 464 1.77 -31.26 11.06
CA GLN A 464 2.97 -31.35 11.88
C GLN A 464 3.10 -30.10 12.76
N ILE A 465 3.35 -30.30 14.05
CA ILE A 465 3.65 -29.29 15.06
C ILE A 465 5.16 -29.31 15.28
N THR A 466 5.84 -28.17 15.17
CA THR A 466 7.29 -28.04 15.42
C THR A 466 7.60 -26.84 16.31
N THR A 467 8.75 -26.86 17.00
CA THR A 467 9.19 -25.77 17.88
C THR A 467 9.38 -24.44 17.15
N ASP A 468 9.83 -24.48 15.88
CA ASP A 468 10.03 -23.29 15.04
C ASP A 468 8.72 -22.52 14.79
N ALA A 469 7.58 -23.20 14.89
CA ALA A 469 6.27 -22.57 14.77
C ALA A 469 5.88 -21.81 16.05
N LEU A 470 6.26 -22.28 17.25
CA LEU A 470 5.60 -21.87 18.49
C LEU A 470 6.31 -20.77 19.30
N SER A 471 7.63 -20.54 19.16
CA SER A 471 8.35 -19.46 19.89
C SER A 471 9.84 -19.33 19.51
N LYS A 472 10.43 -18.14 19.70
CA LYS A 472 11.89 -17.90 19.68
C LYS A 472 12.62 -18.26 20.98
N SER A 473 11.90 -18.50 22.08
CA SER A 473 12.46 -18.82 23.40
C SER A 473 12.79 -20.31 23.58
N LEU A 474 12.23 -21.19 22.73
CA LEU A 474 12.47 -22.62 22.77
C LEU A 474 13.54 -22.96 21.72
N ALA A 475 14.68 -23.50 22.15
CA ALA A 475 15.81 -23.75 21.27
C ALA A 475 15.67 -25.11 20.54
N PRO A 476 16.17 -25.24 19.30
CA PRO A 476 16.30 -26.54 18.65
C PRO A 476 17.21 -27.45 19.49
N GLY A 477 16.66 -28.52 20.06
CA GLY A 477 17.36 -29.44 20.97
C GLY A 477 16.72 -29.62 22.34
N ASP A 478 15.78 -28.74 22.73
CA ASP A 478 15.07 -28.86 24.01
C ASP A 478 14.11 -30.06 24.02
N ALA A 479 13.99 -30.74 25.16
CA ALA A 479 12.95 -31.76 25.36
C ALA A 479 11.59 -31.07 25.55
N ILE A 480 10.84 -30.92 24.48
CA ILE A 480 9.54 -30.24 24.46
C ILE A 480 8.40 -31.26 24.45
N GLU A 481 7.42 -31.04 25.32
CA GLU A 481 6.12 -31.72 25.29
C GLU A 481 5.07 -30.78 24.70
N PHE A 482 4.29 -31.26 23.74
CA PHE A 482 3.15 -30.52 23.20
C PHE A 482 1.84 -31.03 23.79
N ILE A 483 0.96 -30.09 24.16
CA ILE A 483 -0.37 -30.38 24.70
C ILE A 483 -1.39 -29.62 23.84
N PRO A 484 -2.06 -30.31 22.89
CA PRO A 484 -3.08 -29.69 22.07
C PRO A 484 -4.50 -29.87 22.66
N SER A 485 -5.34 -28.85 22.49
CA SER A 485 -6.77 -28.92 22.84
C SER A 485 -7.59 -27.95 21.99
N ILE A 486 -8.91 -28.09 21.94
CA ILE A 486 -9.77 -27.03 21.37
C ILE A 486 -9.56 -25.77 22.21
N LEU A 487 -9.44 -24.61 21.56
CA LEU A 487 -9.22 -23.33 22.22
C LEU A 487 -10.26 -23.10 23.35
N GLY A 488 -9.79 -23.03 24.59
CA GLY A 488 -10.64 -22.85 25.77
C GLY A 488 -11.32 -24.12 26.31
N MET A 489 -10.99 -25.31 25.78
CA MET A 489 -11.47 -26.61 26.24
C MET A 489 -10.29 -27.55 26.57
N PRO A 490 -10.50 -28.62 27.37
CA PRO A 490 -9.42 -29.53 27.77
C PRO A 490 -9.05 -30.57 26.71
N ASP A 491 -9.95 -30.88 25.77
CA ASP A 491 -9.81 -32.03 24.86
C ASP A 491 -9.79 -31.62 23.39
N LEU A 492 -9.30 -32.53 22.54
CA LEU A 492 -9.43 -32.46 21.08
C LEU A 492 -10.83 -32.93 20.63
N PRO A 493 -11.28 -32.56 19.41
CA PRO A 493 -12.46 -33.18 18.80
C PRO A 493 -12.30 -34.70 18.73
N VAL A 494 -13.40 -35.45 18.87
CA VAL A 494 -13.39 -36.93 18.92
C VAL A 494 -12.72 -37.57 17.70
N TRP A 495 -12.79 -36.91 16.54
CA TRP A 495 -12.21 -37.37 15.29
C TRP A 495 -10.75 -36.93 15.06
N MET A 496 -10.21 -36.07 15.93
CA MET A 496 -8.84 -35.57 15.86
C MET A 496 -7.97 -36.27 16.92
N HIS A 497 -6.83 -36.77 16.47
CA HIS A 497 -5.88 -37.50 17.29
C HIS A 497 -4.54 -36.78 17.31
N TYR A 498 -3.85 -36.92 18.43
CA TYR A 498 -2.53 -36.37 18.65
C TYR A 498 -1.52 -37.50 18.87
N LYS A 499 -0.33 -37.36 18.29
CA LYS A 499 0.80 -38.25 18.58
C LYS A 499 2.11 -37.49 18.52
N GLN A 500 2.90 -37.63 19.59
CA GLN A 500 4.31 -37.26 19.62
C GLN A 500 5.13 -38.53 19.81
N LEU A 501 6.17 -38.71 19.00
CA LEU A 501 7.11 -39.81 19.20
C LEU A 501 8.09 -39.41 20.30
N ASN A 502 8.34 -40.32 21.25
CA ASN A 502 9.32 -40.12 22.32
C ASN A 502 10.65 -39.68 21.70
N SER A 503 11.21 -38.56 22.15
CA SER A 503 12.44 -37.88 21.65
C SER A 503 12.36 -37.11 20.32
N SER A 504 11.17 -36.93 19.72
CA SER A 504 11.02 -36.13 18.50
C SER A 504 10.69 -34.66 18.76
N HIS A 505 11.32 -33.76 18.01
CA HIS A 505 11.07 -32.31 17.97
C HIS A 505 9.76 -31.93 17.24
N ALA A 506 8.95 -32.94 16.90
CA ALA A 506 7.74 -32.77 16.13
C ALA A 506 6.62 -33.63 16.70
N ALA A 507 5.42 -33.05 16.75
CA ALA A 507 4.20 -33.79 17.03
C ALA A 507 3.26 -33.73 15.83
N TYR A 508 2.26 -34.61 15.80
CA TYR A 508 1.31 -34.70 14.71
C TYR A 508 -0.11 -34.66 15.23
N LEU A 509 -0.91 -33.79 14.61
CA LEU A 509 -2.37 -33.86 14.66
C LEU A 509 -2.85 -34.57 13.40
N TYR A 510 -3.74 -35.54 13.52
CA TYR A 510 -4.29 -36.26 12.37
C TYR A 510 -5.70 -36.76 12.67
N GLY A 511 -6.51 -36.96 11.65
CA GLY A 511 -7.90 -37.34 11.86
C GLY A 511 -8.73 -37.24 10.58
N SER A 512 -10.05 -37.38 10.72
CA SER A 512 -11.01 -37.19 9.63
C SER A 512 -12.34 -36.69 10.18
N PRO A 513 -12.73 -35.43 9.93
CA PRO A 513 -14.03 -34.90 10.34
C PRO A 513 -15.19 -35.72 9.75
N ALA A 514 -16.31 -35.79 10.49
CA ALA A 514 -17.51 -36.51 10.06
C ALA A 514 -18.24 -35.77 8.93
N LEU A 515 -19.06 -36.48 8.14
CA LEU A 515 -19.81 -35.95 6.98
C LEU A 515 -20.74 -34.76 7.29
N ASN A 516 -21.03 -34.47 8.57
CA ASN A 516 -21.91 -33.36 8.97
C ASN A 516 -21.23 -32.40 9.96
N ASP A 517 -19.91 -32.49 10.11
CA ASP A 517 -19.14 -31.55 10.94
C ASP A 517 -18.66 -30.40 10.05
N ASP A 518 -19.36 -29.27 10.09
CA ASP A 518 -19.09 -28.08 9.27
C ASP A 518 -18.56 -26.90 10.10
N GLN A 519 -18.17 -27.15 11.36
CA GLN A 519 -17.69 -26.10 12.24
C GLN A 519 -16.17 -25.94 12.10
N ASP A 520 -15.75 -24.72 11.76
CA ASP A 520 -14.35 -24.31 11.88
C ASP A 520 -13.94 -24.40 13.35
N ILE A 521 -12.75 -24.96 13.61
CA ILE A 521 -12.25 -25.24 14.96
C ILE A 521 -10.86 -24.66 15.11
N ASP A 522 -10.65 -23.96 16.23
CA ASP A 522 -9.34 -23.47 16.64
C ASP A 522 -8.74 -24.43 17.66
N ILE A 523 -7.55 -24.95 17.38
CA ILE A 523 -6.78 -25.83 18.26
C ILE A 523 -5.66 -25.03 18.91
N GLU A 524 -5.73 -24.88 20.23
CA GLU A 524 -4.63 -24.39 21.03
C GLU A 524 -3.56 -25.47 21.17
N VAL A 525 -2.29 -25.08 21.03
CA VAL A 525 -1.15 -25.94 21.30
C VAL A 525 -0.25 -25.26 22.32
N ILE A 526 -0.07 -25.92 23.47
CA ILE A 526 0.87 -25.49 24.50
C ILE A 526 2.15 -26.33 24.36
N ALA A 527 3.27 -25.66 24.16
CA ALA A 527 4.60 -26.27 24.20
C ALA A 527 5.21 -26.05 25.59
N ILE A 528 5.65 -27.11 26.25
CA ILE A 528 6.28 -27.08 27.58
C ILE A 528 7.69 -27.65 27.48
N ASN A 529 8.70 -26.89 27.89
CA ASN A 529 10.04 -27.42 28.06
C ASN A 529 10.10 -28.28 29.33
N GLN A 530 10.45 -29.56 29.18
CA GLN A 530 10.43 -30.54 30.27
C GLN A 530 11.51 -30.32 31.33
N TYR A 531 12.50 -29.47 31.06
CA TYR A 531 13.59 -29.18 32.01
C TYR A 531 13.34 -27.91 32.81
N ASN A 532 13.01 -26.80 32.15
CA ASN A 532 12.87 -25.50 32.79
C ASN A 532 11.40 -25.06 32.98
N TYR A 533 10.44 -25.84 32.48
CA TYR A 533 8.99 -25.56 32.54
C TYR A 533 8.57 -24.26 31.85
N GLU A 534 9.40 -23.68 30.97
CA GLU A 534 8.98 -22.58 30.14
C GLU A 534 7.89 -23.04 29.17
N THR A 535 6.84 -22.23 29.07
CA THR A 535 5.68 -22.54 28.22
C THR A 535 5.57 -21.52 27.08
N SER A 536 5.21 -22.01 25.90
CA SER A 536 4.71 -21.18 24.82
C SER A 536 3.34 -21.69 24.37
N LYS A 537 2.50 -20.78 23.89
CA LYS A 537 1.15 -21.08 23.42
C LYS A 537 0.98 -20.53 22.00
N ASP A 538 0.31 -21.30 21.17
CA ASP A 538 -0.13 -20.87 19.86
C ASP A 538 -1.49 -21.48 19.48
N VAL A 539 -2.12 -20.95 18.44
CA VAL A 539 -3.46 -21.35 18.00
C VAL A 539 -3.46 -21.67 16.50
N MET A 540 -3.75 -22.92 16.19
CA MET A 540 -3.90 -23.44 14.83
C MET A 540 -5.37 -23.42 14.43
N LYS A 541 -5.69 -22.78 13.30
CA LYS A 541 -7.07 -22.66 12.82
C LYS A 541 -7.37 -23.76 11.81
N PHE A 542 -8.46 -24.49 11.97
CA PHE A 542 -8.90 -25.52 11.03
C PHE A 542 -10.24 -25.12 10.42
N ARG A 543 -10.29 -25.05 9.09
CA ARG A 543 -11.53 -24.87 8.34
C ARG A 543 -12.03 -26.22 7.85
N VAL A 544 -13.24 -26.62 8.25
CA VAL A 544 -13.82 -27.91 7.87
C VAL A 544 -14.72 -27.73 6.65
N ILE A 545 -14.33 -28.35 5.53
CA ILE A 545 -15.02 -28.22 4.25
C ILE A 545 -15.79 -29.50 3.95
N GLN A 546 -17.09 -29.36 3.69
CA GLN A 546 -17.92 -30.48 3.28
C GLN A 546 -17.49 -31.01 1.92
N ARG A 547 -17.16 -32.31 1.87
CA ARG A 547 -16.87 -32.98 0.61
C ARG A 547 -18.20 -33.36 -0.05
N GLU A 548 -18.52 -32.74 -1.19
CA GLU A 548 -19.64 -33.19 -2.01
C GLU A 548 -19.43 -34.66 -2.39
N SER A 549 -20.39 -35.51 -2.03
CA SER A 549 -20.41 -36.90 -2.48
C SER A 549 -20.49 -36.91 -4.01
N MET A 550 -19.47 -37.44 -4.69
CA MET A 550 -19.58 -37.81 -6.11
C MET A 550 -20.61 -38.91 -6.30
#